data_AF-A0A246DW35-F1
#
_entry.id   AF-A0A246DW35-F1
#
_cell.length_a   1.000
_cell.length_b   1.000
_cell.length_c   1.000
_cell.angle_alpha   90.00
_cell.angle_beta   90.00
_cell.angle_gamma   90.00
#
_symmetry.space_group_name_H-M   'P 1'
#
loop_
_entity.id
_entity.type
_entity.pdbx_description
1 polymer ?
#
loop_
_entity_poly.entity_id
_entity_poly.type
_entity_poly.pdbx_seq_one_letter_code
_entity_poly.pdbx_strand_id
1 'polypeptide(L)'
;MQGSRFAFGPFVLDPDAGMLLRNDNPVAVSHRGLKLLAALVGRPGEILAKTDLMDAAWPGLVVEEGNLTVQIAQLRKLLGPSTGGGEWIATVPRVGYRFMGAVHRLSGVKRKTLPLPDKPSIAVLPFLNIGNDPEQESFADGLTEDLITDLSRMPGLFVIARNSVFAYKGKAIEVRGIAEELGVRYLLEGSARRAAGRVRINAKLIDAVSGDHLWAERFDRSLDDIFAVQDEVTGRIVEALLGRLRAPPPRNRPKNLEAYDLCVRARKLMDDSPQTAEEAHLMLTRAVTLDPHYAEAYRWLAMNHWMGWVHSGGPTESNRDVALQLARKAVVIDPNDAGCRWVLAYLLAYERDFAEADAQFAKAIELDPNEADTFAALSDITVLAGRIDEGLEHARKAFRLNPFPASWYYLALGQAQYAAGQYEAAVETLRRDETYRTSSRRFLAASLAQLGRLDEARAETELFLVANPGFSTRHWAATEPFRDARTLDHFVDGYRKAGLPA
;
A
#
# COMPACT_ATOMS: atom_id res chain seq x y z
N MET A 1 0.01 6.22 -14.97
CA MET A 1 0.16 7.67 -14.77
C MET A 1 -0.49 8.02 -13.44
N GLN A 2 0.26 8.19 -12.35
CA GLN A 2 -0.31 8.62 -11.05
C GLN A 2 0.05 10.08 -10.80
N GLY A 3 -0.89 10.83 -10.21
CA GLY A 3 -0.67 12.14 -9.59
C GLY A 3 -0.70 13.35 -10.52
N SER A 4 -1.13 13.18 -11.78
CA SER A 4 -1.25 14.30 -12.72
C SER A 4 -2.69 14.78 -12.74
N ARG A 5 -3.02 15.79 -11.92
CA ARG A 5 -4.21 16.58 -12.19
C ARG A 5 -3.97 17.36 -13.48
N PHE A 6 -4.96 17.40 -14.34
CA PHE A 6 -4.85 18.10 -15.61
C PHE A 6 -5.77 19.31 -15.60
N ALA A 7 -5.19 20.50 -15.71
CA ALA A 7 -5.94 21.73 -15.90
C ALA A 7 -6.04 22.08 -17.38
N PHE A 8 -7.24 22.36 -17.86
CA PHE A 8 -7.49 22.83 -19.23
C PHE A 8 -8.72 23.74 -19.25
N GLY A 9 -8.57 24.96 -19.75
CA GLY A 9 -9.63 25.97 -19.67
C GLY A 9 -10.16 26.14 -18.23
N PRO A 10 -11.49 26.10 -18.01
CA PRO A 10 -12.08 26.18 -16.68
C PRO A 10 -12.10 24.83 -15.93
N PHE A 11 -11.52 23.76 -16.49
CA PHE A 11 -11.64 22.42 -15.96
C PHE A 11 -10.38 21.95 -15.25
N VAL A 12 -10.57 21.18 -14.18
CA VAL A 12 -9.53 20.38 -13.54
C VAL A 12 -10.00 18.93 -13.53
N LEU A 13 -9.27 18.06 -14.23
CA LEU A 13 -9.48 16.63 -14.22
C LEU A 13 -8.54 15.98 -13.21
N ASP A 14 -9.10 15.22 -12.29
CA ASP A 14 -8.37 14.34 -11.39
C ASP A 14 -8.75 12.88 -11.73
N PRO A 15 -7.95 12.19 -12.56
CA PRO A 15 -8.22 10.82 -12.98
C PRO A 15 -8.19 9.82 -11.82
N ASP A 16 -7.41 10.12 -10.78
CA ASP A 16 -7.19 9.26 -9.63
C ASP A 16 -8.41 9.38 -8.68
N ALA A 17 -8.86 10.61 -8.41
CA ALA A 17 -10.08 10.86 -7.62
C ALA A 17 -11.38 10.54 -8.39
N GLY A 18 -11.30 10.31 -9.71
CA GLY A 18 -12.47 10.12 -10.55
C GLY A 18 -13.36 11.36 -10.61
N MET A 19 -12.76 12.55 -10.57
CA MET A 19 -13.47 13.83 -10.55
C MET A 19 -13.11 14.72 -11.73
N LEU A 20 -14.11 15.45 -12.22
CA LEU A 20 -13.93 16.58 -13.12
C LEU A 20 -14.54 17.80 -12.46
N LEU A 21 -13.75 18.84 -12.24
CA LEU A 21 -14.20 20.12 -11.72
C LEU A 21 -14.34 21.12 -12.87
N ARG A 22 -15.31 22.03 -12.79
CA ARG A 22 -15.39 23.25 -13.60
C ARG A 22 -15.46 24.44 -12.65
N ASN A 23 -14.47 25.34 -12.69
CA ASN A 23 -14.34 26.45 -11.75
C ASN A 23 -14.55 25.97 -10.29
N ASP A 24 -13.79 24.93 -9.92
CA ASP A 24 -13.82 24.25 -8.61
C ASP A 24 -15.14 23.57 -8.19
N ASN A 25 -16.15 23.55 -9.05
CA ASN A 25 -17.40 22.83 -8.81
C ASN A 25 -17.40 21.45 -9.49
N PRO A 26 -17.74 20.35 -8.78
CA PRO A 26 -17.85 19.02 -9.38
C PRO A 26 -18.85 18.97 -10.54
N VAL A 27 -18.44 18.32 -11.63
CA VAL A 27 -19.29 18.07 -12.80
C VAL A 27 -19.54 16.57 -12.91
N ALA A 28 -20.81 16.19 -12.93
CA ALA A 28 -21.20 14.79 -13.09
C ALA A 28 -20.77 14.27 -14.47
N VAL A 29 -19.88 13.28 -14.47
CA VAL A 29 -19.40 12.60 -15.67
C VAL A 29 -19.43 11.09 -15.41
N SER A 30 -19.74 10.30 -16.44
CA SER A 30 -19.73 8.85 -16.34
C SER A 30 -18.29 8.36 -16.07
N HIS A 31 -18.14 7.24 -15.36
CA HIS A 31 -16.83 6.64 -15.12
C HIS A 31 -16.06 6.36 -16.43
N ARG A 32 -16.77 5.85 -17.45
CA ARG A 32 -16.21 5.55 -18.78
C ARG A 32 -15.81 6.84 -19.52
N GLY A 33 -16.65 7.87 -19.47
CA GLY A 33 -16.34 9.19 -20.02
C GLY A 33 -15.11 9.82 -19.36
N LEU A 34 -14.96 9.66 -18.05
CA LEU A 34 -13.80 10.16 -17.32
C LEU A 34 -12.51 9.45 -17.72
N LYS A 35 -12.55 8.12 -17.89
CA LYS A 35 -11.40 7.35 -18.41
C LYS A 35 -10.99 7.78 -19.81
N LEU A 36 -11.96 7.99 -20.71
CA LEU A 36 -11.70 8.51 -22.06
C LEU A 36 -11.10 9.91 -22.04
N LEU A 37 -11.65 10.80 -21.19
CA LEU A 37 -11.14 12.16 -21.04
C LEU A 37 -9.72 12.16 -20.49
N ALA A 38 -9.41 11.32 -19.50
CA ALA A 38 -8.05 11.18 -18.97
C ALA A 38 -7.05 10.66 -20.01
N ALA A 39 -7.45 9.69 -20.85
CA ALA A 39 -6.60 9.19 -21.93
C ALA A 39 -6.27 10.29 -22.96
N LEU A 40 -7.28 11.08 -23.35
CA LEU A 40 -7.17 12.18 -24.30
C LEU A 40 -6.35 13.37 -23.75
N VAL A 41 -6.62 13.78 -22.51
CA VAL A 41 -5.97 14.91 -21.84
C VAL A 41 -4.53 14.57 -21.44
N GLY A 42 -4.23 13.30 -21.15
CA GLY A 42 -2.87 12.83 -20.87
C GLY A 42 -1.91 12.90 -22.06
N ARG A 43 -2.45 12.95 -23.28
CA ARG A 43 -1.71 13.04 -24.55
C ARG A 43 -2.30 14.15 -25.45
N PRO A 44 -2.23 15.42 -25.01
CA PRO A 44 -2.87 16.53 -25.71
C PRO A 44 -2.26 16.73 -27.10
N GLY A 45 -3.09 16.94 -28.12
CA GLY A 45 -2.65 17.11 -29.51
C GLY A 45 -2.36 15.81 -30.28
N GLU A 46 -2.17 14.67 -29.59
CA GLU A 46 -1.98 13.36 -30.25
C GLU A 46 -3.31 12.76 -30.73
N ILE A 47 -3.26 12.00 -31.84
CA ILE A 47 -4.43 11.20 -32.28
C ILE A 47 -4.40 9.88 -31.54
N LEU A 48 -5.44 9.60 -30.78
CA LEU A 48 -5.63 8.29 -30.16
C LEU A 48 -6.53 7.44 -31.04
N ALA A 49 -6.08 6.21 -31.35
CA ALA A 49 -6.87 5.28 -32.14
C ALA A 49 -8.11 4.84 -31.35
N LYS A 50 -9.18 4.45 -32.07
CA LYS A 50 -10.40 3.97 -31.42
C LYS A 50 -10.14 2.75 -30.54
N THR A 51 -9.26 1.85 -30.96
CA THR A 51 -8.85 0.67 -30.18
C THR A 51 -8.23 1.07 -28.84
N ASP A 52 -7.28 2.02 -28.83
CA ASP A 52 -6.61 2.46 -27.60
C ASP A 52 -7.59 3.11 -26.61
N LEU A 53 -8.56 3.85 -27.13
CA LEU A 53 -9.61 4.49 -26.33
C LEU A 53 -10.61 3.46 -25.79
N MET A 54 -10.92 2.43 -26.58
CA MET A 54 -11.77 1.33 -26.15
C MET A 54 -11.08 0.52 -25.05
N ASP A 55 -9.79 0.21 -25.19
CA ASP A 55 -9.02 -0.51 -24.17
C ASP A 55 -8.88 0.31 -22.88
N ALA A 56 -8.66 1.62 -23.00
CA ALA A 56 -8.55 2.51 -21.84
C ALA A 56 -9.87 2.62 -21.05
N ALA A 57 -11.00 2.61 -21.74
CA ALA A 57 -12.31 2.79 -21.12
C ALA A 57 -12.98 1.47 -20.77
N TRP A 58 -12.72 0.36 -21.47
CA TRP A 58 -13.35 -0.95 -21.29
C TRP A 58 -12.29 -2.09 -21.35
N PRO A 59 -11.33 -2.14 -20.42
CA PRO A 59 -10.26 -3.13 -20.47
C PRO A 59 -10.82 -4.55 -20.39
N GLY A 60 -10.44 -5.40 -21.35
CA GLY A 60 -10.84 -6.82 -21.37
C GLY A 60 -12.31 -7.09 -21.70
N LEU A 61 -13.08 -6.08 -22.13
CA LEU A 61 -14.50 -6.23 -22.47
C LEU A 61 -14.72 -6.06 -23.98
N VAL A 62 -15.48 -6.95 -24.59
CA VAL A 62 -15.92 -6.79 -25.99
C VAL A 62 -17.14 -5.85 -26.01
N VAL A 63 -16.94 -4.63 -26.50
CA VAL A 63 -17.97 -3.59 -26.58
C VAL A 63 -18.04 -3.03 -28.01
N GLU A 64 -19.25 -2.71 -28.46
CA GLU A 64 -19.45 -2.11 -29.78
C GLU A 64 -18.84 -0.70 -29.83
N GLU A 65 -18.21 -0.36 -30.97
CA GLU A 65 -17.59 0.95 -31.22
C GLU A 65 -18.57 2.12 -31.12
N GLY A 66 -19.87 1.86 -31.32
CA GLY A 66 -20.93 2.85 -31.12
C GLY A 66 -20.93 3.46 -29.72
N ASN A 67 -20.54 2.69 -28.69
CA ASN A 67 -20.45 3.17 -27.31
C ASN A 67 -19.39 4.26 -27.12
N LEU A 68 -18.25 4.14 -27.81
CA LEU A 68 -17.21 5.18 -27.81
C LEU A 68 -17.76 6.49 -28.37
N THR A 69 -18.49 6.41 -29.48
CA THR A 69 -19.09 7.59 -30.13
C THR A 69 -20.09 8.30 -29.21
N VAL A 70 -20.93 7.55 -28.50
CA VAL A 70 -21.88 8.09 -27.51
C VAL A 70 -21.17 8.79 -26.36
N GLN A 71 -20.13 8.17 -25.79
CA GLN A 71 -19.37 8.77 -24.69
C GLN A 71 -18.62 10.04 -25.13
N ILE A 72 -18.03 10.07 -26.32
CA ILE A 72 -17.38 11.28 -26.85
C ILE A 72 -18.41 12.41 -27.09
N ALA A 73 -19.61 12.09 -27.59
CA ALA A 73 -20.67 13.07 -27.76
C ALA A 73 -21.13 13.65 -26.41
N GLN A 74 -21.27 12.81 -25.38
CA GLN A 74 -21.60 13.24 -24.02
C GLN A 74 -20.50 14.13 -23.44
N LEU A 75 -19.22 13.79 -23.63
CA LEU A 75 -18.09 14.61 -23.19
C LEU A 75 -18.06 15.97 -23.90
N ARG A 76 -18.29 16.03 -25.21
CA ARG A 76 -18.36 17.31 -25.95
C ARG A 76 -19.47 18.21 -25.42
N LYS A 77 -20.67 17.65 -25.23
CA LYS A 77 -21.82 18.37 -24.66
C LYS A 77 -21.51 18.86 -23.25
N LEU A 78 -20.88 18.02 -22.45
CA LEU A 78 -20.49 18.35 -21.08
C LEU A 78 -19.46 19.47 -21.07
N LEU A 79 -18.38 19.39 -21.87
CA LEU A 79 -17.29 20.36 -21.87
C LEU A 79 -17.66 21.71 -22.52
N GLY A 80 -18.61 21.73 -23.44
CA GLY A 80 -19.01 22.93 -24.17
C GLY A 80 -17.94 23.43 -25.15
N PRO A 81 -18.03 24.67 -25.64
CA PRO A 81 -17.00 25.24 -26.52
C PRO A 81 -15.69 25.47 -25.77
N SER A 82 -14.57 25.37 -26.49
CA SER A 82 -13.25 25.71 -25.96
C SER A 82 -13.08 27.21 -25.79
N THR A 83 -12.09 27.62 -25.00
CA THR A 83 -11.77 29.04 -24.75
C THR A 83 -11.46 29.83 -26.02
N GLY A 84 -11.12 29.15 -27.13
CA GLY A 84 -10.92 29.74 -28.46
C GLY A 84 -12.10 29.58 -29.43
N GLY A 85 -13.27 29.11 -28.97
CA GLY A 85 -14.47 28.95 -29.80
C GLY A 85 -14.56 27.67 -30.64
N GLY A 86 -13.66 26.70 -30.43
CA GLY A 86 -13.66 25.39 -31.11
C GLY A 86 -14.15 24.23 -30.22
N GLU A 87 -14.00 22.99 -30.66
CA GLU A 87 -14.28 21.80 -29.84
C GLU A 87 -13.05 21.36 -29.03
N TRP A 88 -13.25 20.90 -27.78
CA TRP A 88 -12.18 20.31 -26.96
C TRP A 88 -11.67 18.97 -27.50
N ILE A 89 -12.54 18.19 -28.14
CA ILE A 89 -12.23 16.86 -28.69
C ILE A 89 -12.59 16.88 -30.17
N ALA A 90 -11.61 16.71 -31.06
CA ALA A 90 -11.80 16.62 -32.49
C ALA A 90 -11.89 15.15 -32.96
N THR A 91 -12.79 14.88 -33.91
CA THR A 91 -12.85 13.57 -34.58
C THR A 91 -11.86 13.55 -35.73
N VAL A 92 -11.01 12.53 -35.78
CA VAL A 92 -10.15 12.24 -36.93
C VAL A 92 -10.78 11.10 -37.73
N PRO A 93 -11.33 11.36 -38.93
CA PRO A 93 -12.08 10.38 -39.69
C PRO A 93 -11.29 9.08 -39.90
N ARG A 94 -11.94 7.93 -39.64
CA ARG A 94 -11.38 6.58 -39.78
C ARG A 94 -10.18 6.23 -38.87
N VAL A 95 -9.76 7.12 -37.97
CA VAL A 95 -8.62 6.87 -37.07
C VAL A 95 -9.04 6.89 -35.60
N GLY A 96 -9.67 7.97 -35.13
CA GLY A 96 -10.02 8.11 -33.72
C GLY A 96 -10.26 9.55 -33.31
N TYR A 97 -9.74 9.94 -32.15
CA TYR A 97 -10.03 11.24 -31.52
C TYR A 97 -8.77 11.94 -31.03
N ARG A 98 -8.80 13.28 -31.01
CA ARG A 98 -7.70 14.14 -30.56
C ARG A 98 -8.21 15.19 -29.59
N PHE A 99 -7.48 15.42 -28.50
CA PHE A 99 -7.75 16.55 -27.61
C PHE A 99 -7.07 17.82 -28.13
N MET A 100 -7.85 18.89 -28.30
CA MET A 100 -7.40 20.15 -28.92
C MET A 100 -7.09 21.26 -27.92
N GLY A 101 -7.42 21.07 -26.64
CA GLY A 101 -7.17 22.05 -25.59
C GLY A 101 -5.71 22.07 -25.12
N ALA A 102 -5.22 23.25 -24.73
CA ALA A 102 -3.97 23.35 -23.99
C ALA A 102 -4.16 22.73 -22.59
N VAL A 103 -3.29 21.78 -22.25
CA VAL A 103 -3.34 21.06 -20.97
C VAL A 103 -2.11 21.41 -20.15
N HIS A 104 -2.36 21.90 -18.94
CA HIS A 104 -1.32 22.07 -17.93
C HIS A 104 -1.39 20.88 -16.99
N ARG A 105 -0.29 20.15 -16.89
CA ARG A 105 -0.14 19.14 -15.85
C ARG A 105 0.07 19.89 -14.54
N LEU A 106 -0.95 19.93 -13.70
CA LEU A 106 -0.80 20.37 -12.33
C LEU A 106 0.05 19.28 -11.65
N SER A 107 1.33 19.56 -11.44
CA SER A 107 2.15 18.75 -10.56
C SER A 107 1.40 18.64 -9.24
N GLY A 108 1.12 17.41 -8.78
CA GLY A 108 0.60 17.20 -7.43
C GLY A 108 1.42 18.00 -6.42
N VAL A 109 0.80 18.36 -5.29
CA VAL A 109 1.44 19.01 -4.15
C VAL A 109 2.89 18.53 -4.07
N LYS A 110 3.87 19.43 -4.25
CA LYS A 110 5.30 19.09 -4.10
C LYS A 110 5.40 18.32 -2.79
N ARG A 111 5.63 17.00 -2.88
CA ARG A 111 5.61 16.13 -1.71
C ARG A 111 6.67 16.67 -0.77
N LYS A 112 6.28 16.86 0.49
CA LYS A 112 7.15 17.47 1.50
C LYS A 112 8.42 16.62 1.57
N THR A 113 9.57 17.24 1.33
CA THR A 113 10.86 16.55 1.44
C THR A 113 11.02 16.04 2.86
N LEU A 114 11.43 14.78 2.97
CA LEU A 114 11.65 14.14 4.27
C LEU A 114 13.10 14.37 4.72
N PRO A 115 13.35 14.67 6.00
CA PRO A 115 14.71 14.85 6.49
C PRO A 115 15.49 13.53 6.45
N LEU A 116 16.78 13.62 6.15
CA LEU A 116 17.69 12.47 6.26
C LEU A 116 17.79 12.02 7.72
N PRO A 117 17.76 10.71 8.00
CA PRO A 117 18.05 10.18 9.33
C PRO A 117 19.54 10.36 9.69
N ASP A 118 19.85 10.35 10.98
CA ASP A 118 21.24 10.44 11.48
C ASP A 118 22.09 9.21 11.11
N LYS A 119 21.44 8.08 10.81
CA LYS A 119 22.07 6.83 10.40
C LYS A 119 22.03 6.65 8.88
N PRO A 120 22.96 5.87 8.29
CA PRO A 120 22.92 5.53 6.87
C PRO A 120 21.53 5.03 6.46
N SER A 121 20.98 5.62 5.40
CA SER A 121 19.59 5.43 4.99
C SER A 121 19.52 5.00 3.53
N ILE A 122 18.76 3.95 3.24
CA ILE A 122 18.70 3.31 1.94
C ILE A 122 17.24 3.04 1.52
N ALA A 123 16.96 3.21 0.24
CA ALA A 123 15.79 2.61 -0.39
C ALA A 123 16.21 1.71 -1.56
N VAL A 124 15.60 0.53 -1.64
CA VAL A 124 15.84 -0.44 -2.71
C VAL A 124 14.75 -0.27 -3.76
N LEU A 125 15.11 0.27 -4.93
CA LEU A 125 14.14 0.51 -5.98
C LEU A 125 13.74 -0.82 -6.66
N PRO A 126 12.50 -0.92 -7.18
CA PRO A 126 12.03 -2.11 -7.88
C PRO A 126 13.00 -2.51 -8.99
N PHE A 127 13.54 -3.73 -8.89
CA PHE A 127 14.46 -4.26 -9.88
C PHE A 127 13.77 -4.35 -11.24
N LEU A 128 14.44 -3.86 -12.29
CA LEU A 128 13.90 -3.91 -13.64
C LEU A 128 13.96 -5.32 -14.20
N ASN A 129 12.85 -5.78 -14.77
CA ASN A 129 12.79 -6.98 -15.57
C ASN A 129 13.30 -6.68 -16.98
N ILE A 130 14.41 -7.32 -17.40
CA ILE A 130 15.02 -7.10 -18.73
C ILE A 130 14.36 -7.97 -19.82
N GLY A 131 13.25 -8.65 -19.53
CA GLY A 131 12.39 -9.31 -20.52
C GLY A 131 10.94 -8.83 -20.42
N ASN A 132 10.21 -8.76 -21.54
CA ASN A 132 8.77 -8.44 -21.53
C ASN A 132 7.89 -9.62 -21.05
N ASP A 133 8.43 -10.50 -20.21
CA ASP A 133 7.75 -11.68 -19.68
C ASP A 133 7.12 -11.34 -18.33
N PRO A 134 5.77 -11.32 -18.21
CA PRO A 134 5.09 -11.02 -16.96
C PRO A 134 5.44 -11.97 -15.81
N GLU A 135 5.84 -13.22 -16.09
CA GLU A 135 6.27 -14.14 -15.04
C GLU A 135 7.61 -13.72 -14.39
N GLN A 136 8.47 -13.04 -15.15
CA GLN A 136 9.74 -12.51 -14.62
C GLN A 136 9.54 -11.24 -13.80
N GLU A 137 8.40 -10.56 -13.95
CA GLU A 137 8.05 -9.37 -13.19
C GLU A 137 7.84 -9.70 -11.71
N SER A 138 7.10 -10.78 -11.42
CA SER A 138 6.89 -11.27 -10.05
C SER A 138 8.21 -11.68 -9.39
N PHE A 139 9.13 -12.25 -10.16
CA PHE A 139 10.46 -12.61 -9.68
C PHE A 139 11.30 -11.39 -9.28
N ALA A 140 11.38 -10.37 -10.14
CA ALA A 140 12.12 -9.14 -9.86
C ALA A 140 11.54 -8.38 -8.65
N ASP A 141 10.21 -8.39 -8.52
CA ASP A 141 9.53 -7.82 -7.37
C ASP A 141 9.87 -8.56 -6.08
N GLY A 142 9.78 -9.90 -6.07
CA GLY A 142 10.14 -10.71 -4.92
C GLY A 142 11.59 -10.51 -4.49
N LEU A 143 12.53 -10.43 -5.44
CA LEU A 143 13.93 -10.10 -5.15
C LEU A 143 14.09 -8.73 -4.48
N THR A 144 13.35 -7.72 -4.95
CA THR A 144 13.36 -6.38 -4.36
C THR A 144 12.91 -6.45 -2.90
N GLU A 145 11.84 -7.20 -2.62
CA GLU A 145 11.35 -7.39 -1.24
C GLU A 145 12.33 -8.09 -0.33
N ASP A 146 12.92 -9.18 -0.81
CA ASP A 146 13.83 -9.97 0.01
C ASP A 146 15.04 -9.14 0.42
N LEU A 147 15.57 -8.31 -0.50
CA LEU A 147 16.65 -7.37 -0.20
C LEU A 147 16.23 -6.30 0.82
N ILE A 148 15.02 -5.73 0.69
CA ILE A 148 14.49 -4.78 1.68
C ILE A 148 14.40 -5.45 3.06
N THR A 149 13.84 -6.66 3.09
CA THR A 149 13.61 -7.47 4.29
C THR A 149 14.91 -7.92 4.97
N ASP A 150 15.97 -8.17 4.20
CA ASP A 150 17.26 -8.50 4.78
C ASP A 150 17.99 -7.28 5.33
N LEU A 151 17.96 -6.17 4.58
CA LEU A 151 18.59 -4.92 4.98
C LEU A 151 17.88 -4.26 6.17
N SER A 152 16.56 -4.39 6.27
CA SER A 152 15.75 -3.80 7.35
C SER A 152 16.18 -4.30 8.73
N ARG A 153 16.61 -5.56 8.81
CA ARG A 153 17.12 -6.20 10.03
C ARG A 153 18.50 -5.69 10.47
N MET A 154 19.22 -4.92 9.65
CA MET A 154 20.56 -4.45 10.00
C MET A 154 20.48 -3.34 11.05
N PRO A 155 21.04 -3.56 12.26
CA PRO A 155 21.17 -2.48 13.23
C PRO A 155 22.08 -1.39 12.65
N GLY A 156 21.62 -0.14 12.71
CA GLY A 156 22.37 0.99 12.17
C GLY A 156 22.03 1.37 10.72
N LEU A 157 21.18 0.60 10.02
CA LEU A 157 20.56 1.06 8.78
C LEU A 157 19.15 1.59 9.02
N PHE A 158 18.80 2.62 8.24
CA PHE A 158 17.43 3.07 8.04
C PHE A 158 16.98 2.58 6.67
N VAL A 159 15.94 1.77 6.60
CA VAL A 159 15.49 1.16 5.33
C VAL A 159 14.06 1.55 5.05
N ILE A 160 13.80 2.02 3.83
CA ILE A 160 12.45 2.33 3.36
C ILE A 160 11.71 1.05 3.00
N ALA A 161 10.48 0.94 3.48
CA ALA A 161 9.61 -0.20 3.23
C ALA A 161 9.16 -0.31 1.77
N ARG A 162 8.86 -1.56 1.40
CA ARG A 162 8.27 -2.00 0.13
C ARG A 162 7.33 -1.00 -0.53
N ASN A 163 6.19 -0.71 0.10
CA ASN A 163 5.08 -0.05 -0.57
C ASN A 163 5.50 1.33 -1.09
N SER A 164 6.40 1.99 -0.37
CA SER A 164 6.95 3.29 -0.73
C SER A 164 7.85 3.26 -1.96
N VAL A 165 8.74 2.27 -2.09
CA VAL A 165 9.61 2.16 -3.27
C VAL A 165 8.83 1.67 -4.50
N PHE A 166 7.83 0.81 -4.31
CA PHE A 166 6.97 0.33 -5.38
C PHE A 166 6.07 1.41 -5.98
N ALA A 167 5.81 2.50 -5.24
CA ALA A 167 5.16 3.68 -5.80
C ALA A 167 5.96 4.31 -6.96
N TYR A 168 7.26 4.01 -7.11
CA TYR A 168 8.10 4.51 -8.21
C TYR A 168 8.23 3.53 -9.39
N LYS A 169 7.64 2.33 -9.29
CA LYS A 169 7.75 1.31 -10.33
C LYS A 169 7.20 1.81 -11.67
N GLY A 170 7.97 1.63 -12.74
CA GLY A 170 7.60 2.05 -14.10
C GLY A 170 7.49 3.57 -14.29
N LYS A 171 7.96 4.38 -13.34
CA LYS A 171 8.00 5.84 -13.44
C LYS A 171 9.41 6.29 -13.82
N ALA A 172 9.51 7.15 -14.83
CA ALA A 172 10.76 7.83 -15.17
C ALA A 172 10.91 9.05 -14.23
N ILE A 173 11.51 8.83 -13.06
CA ILE A 173 11.81 9.87 -12.07
C ILE A 173 13.32 9.86 -11.82
N GLU A 174 13.91 11.05 -11.66
CA GLU A 174 15.32 11.20 -11.35
C GLU A 174 15.62 10.67 -9.93
N VAL A 175 16.70 9.89 -9.81
CA VAL A 175 17.22 9.26 -8.57
C VAL A 175 17.21 10.22 -7.38
N ARG A 176 17.70 11.44 -7.58
CA ARG A 176 17.74 12.47 -6.54
C ARG A 176 16.36 12.87 -6.02
N GLY A 177 15.38 13.01 -6.92
CA GLY A 177 14.00 13.32 -6.54
C GLY A 177 13.37 12.20 -5.70
N ILE A 178 13.63 10.94 -6.04
CA ILE A 178 13.17 9.79 -5.27
C ILE A 178 13.79 9.79 -3.86
N ALA A 179 15.10 10.03 -3.77
CA ALA A 179 15.81 10.10 -2.51
C ALA A 179 15.30 11.23 -1.59
N GLU A 180 15.01 12.41 -2.15
CA GLU A 180 14.45 13.55 -1.42
C GLU A 180 13.00 13.30 -0.94
N GLU A 181 12.16 12.67 -1.76
CA GLU A 181 10.79 12.30 -1.39
C GLU A 181 10.74 11.22 -0.29
N LEU A 182 11.64 10.23 -0.35
CA LEU A 182 11.73 9.15 0.64
C LEU A 182 12.56 9.53 1.87
N GLY A 183 13.33 10.63 1.78
CA GLY A 183 14.26 11.06 2.83
C GLY A 183 15.36 10.04 3.06
N VAL A 184 15.99 9.53 2.01
CA VAL A 184 17.13 8.60 2.12
C VAL A 184 18.34 9.15 1.41
N ARG A 185 19.53 8.75 1.87
CA ARG A 185 20.79 9.14 1.22
C ARG A 185 21.14 8.21 0.07
N TYR A 186 20.93 6.91 0.26
CA TYR A 186 21.36 5.88 -0.67
C TYR A 186 20.19 5.26 -1.41
N LEU A 187 20.40 4.97 -2.69
CA LEU A 187 19.47 4.21 -3.51
C LEU A 187 20.16 2.99 -4.10
N LEU A 188 19.49 1.84 -4.00
CA LEU A 188 19.89 0.63 -4.70
C LEU A 188 19.02 0.49 -5.96
N GLU A 189 19.65 0.50 -7.12
CA GLU A 189 19.02 0.24 -8.40
C GLU A 189 19.55 -1.04 -9.00
N GLY A 190 18.72 -1.71 -9.80
CA GLY A 190 19.15 -2.94 -10.41
C GLY A 190 18.20 -3.51 -11.43
N SER A 191 18.61 -4.64 -11.97
CA SER A 191 17.83 -5.44 -12.90
C SER A 191 17.97 -6.90 -12.57
N ALA A 192 16.88 -7.65 -12.69
CA ALA A 192 16.87 -9.09 -12.50
C ALA A 192 16.29 -9.78 -13.74
N ARG A 193 16.87 -10.91 -14.11
CA ARG A 193 16.31 -11.77 -15.17
C ARG A 193 16.50 -13.23 -14.81
N ARG A 194 15.51 -14.05 -15.16
CA ARG A 194 15.54 -15.51 -15.00
C ARG A 194 15.44 -16.15 -16.36
N ALA A 195 16.48 -16.85 -16.81
CA ALA A 195 16.50 -17.49 -18.12
C ALA A 195 17.35 -18.76 -18.11
N ALA A 196 16.84 -19.83 -18.72
CA ALA A 196 17.55 -21.10 -18.92
C ALA A 196 18.18 -21.66 -17.62
N GLY A 197 17.42 -21.69 -16.52
CA GLY A 197 17.88 -22.19 -15.22
C GLY A 197 18.92 -21.31 -14.52
N ARG A 198 19.17 -20.09 -15.02
CA ARG A 198 20.09 -19.13 -14.42
C ARG A 198 19.39 -17.84 -14.03
N VAL A 199 19.91 -17.21 -12.99
CA VAL A 199 19.53 -15.86 -12.57
C VAL A 199 20.70 -14.93 -12.81
N ARG A 200 20.40 -13.78 -13.41
CA ARG A 200 21.35 -12.67 -13.51
C ARG A 200 20.78 -11.44 -12.84
N ILE A 201 21.55 -10.91 -11.89
CA ILE A 201 21.23 -9.70 -11.14
C ILE A 201 22.33 -8.68 -11.41
N ASN A 202 21.94 -7.47 -11.80
CA ASN A 202 22.84 -6.31 -11.77
C ASN A 202 22.33 -5.40 -10.66
N ALA A 203 23.21 -4.94 -9.79
CA ALA A 203 22.87 -4.05 -8.69
C ALA A 203 23.88 -2.90 -8.61
N LYS A 204 23.41 -1.71 -8.27
CA LYS A 204 24.18 -0.48 -8.17
C LYS A 204 23.72 0.31 -6.96
N LEU A 205 24.67 0.72 -6.12
CA LEU A 205 24.45 1.56 -4.96
C LEU A 205 24.89 2.98 -5.27
N ILE A 206 23.97 3.93 -5.10
CA ILE A 206 24.14 5.34 -5.48
C ILE A 206 24.03 6.20 -4.22
N ASP A 207 24.95 7.15 -4.03
CA ASP A 207 24.79 8.26 -3.09
C ASP A 207 24.01 9.38 -3.78
N ALA A 208 22.75 9.58 -3.41
CA ALA A 208 21.87 10.55 -4.05
C ALA A 208 22.23 12.01 -3.71
N VAL A 209 23.08 12.24 -2.70
CA VAL A 209 23.55 13.58 -2.33
C VAL A 209 24.69 14.03 -3.25
N SER A 210 25.68 13.16 -3.50
CA SER A 210 26.80 13.49 -4.39
C SER A 210 26.56 13.12 -5.86
N GLY A 211 25.67 12.14 -6.11
CA GLY A 211 25.46 11.54 -7.42
C GLY A 211 26.44 10.40 -7.75
N ASP A 212 27.30 10.02 -6.81
CA ASP A 212 28.33 9.00 -7.06
C ASP A 212 27.78 7.57 -7.01
N HIS A 213 28.33 6.71 -7.86
CA HIS A 213 28.11 5.27 -7.77
C HIS A 213 29.15 4.66 -6.81
N LEU A 214 28.69 4.28 -5.61
CA LEU A 214 29.56 3.72 -4.58
C LEU A 214 29.96 2.28 -4.88
N TRP A 215 29.06 1.53 -5.49
CA TRP A 215 29.27 0.12 -5.81
C TRP A 215 28.37 -0.29 -6.99
N ALA A 216 28.89 -1.17 -7.84
CA ALA A 216 28.14 -1.78 -8.92
C ALA A 216 28.70 -3.18 -9.21
N GLU A 217 27.84 -4.20 -9.18
CA GLU A 217 28.27 -5.59 -9.37
C GLU A 217 27.22 -6.38 -10.16
N ARG A 218 27.70 -7.44 -10.80
CA ARG A 218 26.88 -8.38 -11.56
C ARG A 218 27.03 -9.78 -10.98
N PHE A 219 25.89 -10.38 -10.66
CA PHE A 219 25.78 -11.75 -10.18
C PHE A 219 25.18 -12.63 -11.28
N ASP A 220 25.77 -13.79 -11.51
CA ASP A 220 25.32 -14.77 -12.52
C ASP A 220 25.46 -16.18 -11.92
N ARG A 221 24.34 -16.80 -11.58
CA ARG A 221 24.28 -18.02 -10.75
C ARG A 221 23.18 -18.97 -11.22
N SER A 222 23.21 -20.20 -10.70
CA SER A 222 22.11 -21.14 -10.88
C SER A 222 20.84 -20.61 -10.21
N LEU A 223 19.68 -20.93 -10.78
CA LEU A 223 18.39 -20.62 -10.16
C LEU A 223 18.23 -21.32 -8.80
N ASP A 224 18.83 -22.50 -8.64
CA ASP A 224 18.81 -23.26 -7.38
C ASP A 224 19.54 -22.54 -6.23
N ASP A 225 20.48 -21.64 -6.57
CA ASP A 225 21.28 -20.87 -5.61
C ASP A 225 20.70 -19.46 -5.35
N ILE A 226 19.49 -19.15 -5.82
CA ILE A 226 18.95 -17.78 -5.81
C ILE A 226 19.02 -17.09 -4.45
N PHE A 227 18.65 -17.78 -3.37
CA PHE A 227 18.68 -17.22 -2.02
C PHE A 227 20.11 -16.95 -1.54
N ALA A 228 21.09 -17.76 -1.96
CA ALA A 228 22.50 -17.48 -1.67
C ALA A 228 23.00 -16.23 -2.40
N VAL A 229 22.50 -15.96 -3.61
CA VAL A 229 22.81 -14.71 -4.33
C VAL A 229 22.23 -13.50 -3.63
N GLN A 230 21.01 -13.61 -3.09
CA GLN A 230 20.40 -12.55 -2.30
C GLN A 230 21.24 -12.22 -1.06
N ASP A 231 21.66 -13.25 -0.32
CA ASP A 231 22.51 -13.08 0.86
C ASP A 231 23.87 -12.44 0.50
N GLU A 232 24.46 -12.81 -0.65
CA GLU A 232 25.69 -12.21 -1.19
C GLU A 232 25.48 -10.71 -1.52
N VAL A 233 24.41 -10.36 -2.22
CA VAL A 233 24.05 -8.98 -2.58
C VAL A 233 23.86 -8.13 -1.32
N THR A 234 23.08 -8.62 -0.35
CA THR A 234 22.87 -7.96 0.94
C THR A 234 24.20 -7.74 1.65
N GLY A 235 25.07 -8.75 1.71
CA GLY A 235 26.39 -8.64 2.34
C GLY A 235 27.24 -7.53 1.73
N ARG A 236 27.28 -7.42 0.39
CA ARG A 236 28.01 -6.37 -0.32
C ARG A 236 27.48 -4.97 -0.02
N ILE A 237 26.16 -4.82 0.04
CA ILE A 237 25.52 -3.53 0.36
C ILE A 237 25.87 -3.10 1.79
N VAL A 238 25.78 -4.02 2.75
CA VAL A 238 26.09 -3.73 4.15
C VAL A 238 27.58 -3.42 4.34
N GLU A 239 28.46 -4.15 3.65
CA GLU A 239 29.90 -3.87 3.64
C GLU A 239 30.17 -2.46 3.10
N ALA A 240 29.55 -2.08 1.98
CA ALA A 240 29.71 -0.75 1.38
C ALA A 240 29.17 0.40 2.25
N LEU A 241 28.10 0.17 3.02
CA LEU A 241 27.45 1.23 3.80
C LEU A 241 27.93 1.33 5.25
N LEU A 242 28.16 0.20 5.92
CA LEU A 242 28.49 0.15 7.36
C LEU A 242 29.93 -0.25 7.64
N GLY A 243 30.64 -0.86 6.69
CA GLY A 243 32.01 -1.38 6.85
C GLY A 243 32.18 -2.51 7.87
N ARG A 244 31.17 -2.82 8.70
CA ARG A 244 31.16 -3.91 9.69
C ARG A 244 29.93 -4.78 9.49
N LEU A 245 30.15 -6.08 9.29
CA LEU A 245 29.10 -7.08 9.13
C LEU A 245 28.84 -7.78 10.46
N ARG A 246 27.88 -7.29 11.26
CA ARG A 246 27.20 -8.19 12.21
C ARG A 246 25.98 -8.73 11.50
N ALA A 247 26.11 -9.92 10.92
CA ALA A 247 25.01 -10.57 10.25
C ALA A 247 23.88 -10.86 11.25
N PRO A 248 22.62 -10.58 10.91
CA PRO A 248 21.48 -11.00 11.70
C PRO A 248 21.38 -12.53 11.64
N PRO A 249 20.61 -13.16 12.55
CA PRO A 249 20.30 -14.57 12.43
C PRO A 249 19.73 -14.90 11.05
N PRO A 250 20.08 -16.03 10.42
CA PRO A 250 19.52 -16.42 9.14
C PRO A 250 18.01 -16.66 9.25
N ARG A 251 17.29 -16.33 8.19
CA ARG A 251 15.87 -16.65 8.00
C ARG A 251 15.72 -18.04 7.39
N ASN A 252 14.57 -18.65 7.62
CA ASN A 252 14.20 -19.89 6.97
C ASN A 252 13.62 -19.61 5.57
N ARG A 253 14.50 -19.62 4.56
CA ARG A 253 14.12 -19.42 3.15
C ARG A 253 13.33 -20.62 2.62
N PRO A 254 12.37 -20.42 1.70
CA PRO A 254 11.69 -21.53 1.06
C PRO A 254 12.66 -22.37 0.23
N LYS A 255 12.46 -23.68 0.24
CA LYS A 255 13.22 -24.64 -0.58
C LYS A 255 12.55 -24.89 -1.92
N ASN A 256 11.27 -24.56 -2.05
CA ASN A 256 10.48 -24.74 -3.26
C ASN A 256 10.18 -23.37 -3.92
N LEU A 257 10.66 -23.20 -5.17
CA LEU A 257 10.47 -21.96 -5.93
C LEU A 257 9.03 -21.70 -6.36
N GLU A 258 8.23 -22.74 -6.58
CA GLU A 258 6.80 -22.61 -6.87
C GLU A 258 6.06 -22.10 -5.62
N ALA A 259 6.38 -22.65 -4.45
CA ALA A 259 5.84 -22.14 -3.18
C ALA A 259 6.21 -20.67 -2.94
N TYR A 260 7.46 -20.31 -3.26
CA TYR A 260 7.93 -18.93 -3.21
C TYR A 260 7.13 -18.01 -4.16
N ASP A 261 6.99 -18.36 -5.44
CA ASP A 261 6.24 -17.55 -6.42
C ASP A 261 4.77 -17.35 -6.01
N LEU A 262 4.11 -18.43 -5.59
CA LEU A 262 2.73 -18.38 -5.09
C LEU A 262 2.60 -17.41 -3.91
N CYS A 263 3.54 -17.45 -2.96
CA CYS A 263 3.53 -16.54 -1.81
C CYS A 263 3.76 -15.08 -2.21
N VAL A 264 4.72 -14.80 -3.10
CA VAL A 264 4.98 -13.44 -3.61
C VAL A 264 3.74 -12.87 -4.31
N ARG A 265 3.04 -13.69 -5.09
CA ARG A 265 1.82 -13.27 -5.79
C ARG A 265 0.66 -13.06 -4.83
N ALA A 266 0.44 -13.99 -3.90
CA ALA A 266 -0.66 -13.93 -2.94
C ALA A 266 -0.61 -12.66 -2.07
N ARG A 267 0.59 -12.24 -1.63
CA ARG A 267 0.80 -11.00 -0.87
C ARG A 267 0.22 -9.77 -1.54
N LYS A 268 0.27 -9.69 -2.87
CA LYS A 268 -0.24 -8.54 -3.63
C LYS A 268 -1.76 -8.49 -3.69
N LEU A 269 -2.43 -9.62 -3.44
CA LEU A 269 -3.86 -9.80 -3.64
C LEU A 269 -4.68 -9.70 -2.34
N MET A 270 -4.02 -9.57 -1.18
CA MET A 270 -4.71 -9.67 0.11
C MET A 270 -5.68 -8.51 0.41
N ASP A 271 -5.46 -7.31 -0.14
CA ASP A 271 -6.17 -6.08 0.24
C ASP A 271 -7.15 -5.55 -0.83
N ASP A 272 -7.33 -6.26 -1.95
CA ASP A 272 -7.99 -5.70 -3.14
C ASP A 272 -9.51 -5.96 -3.19
N SER A 273 -9.96 -7.20 -2.98
CA SER A 273 -11.37 -7.60 -3.08
C SER A 273 -11.63 -8.97 -2.43
N PRO A 274 -12.89 -9.35 -2.13
CA PRO A 274 -13.19 -10.68 -1.63
C PRO A 274 -12.73 -11.81 -2.57
N GLN A 275 -12.78 -11.59 -3.88
CA GLN A 275 -12.31 -12.57 -4.88
C GLN A 275 -10.80 -12.73 -4.84
N THR A 276 -10.06 -11.63 -4.77
CA THR A 276 -8.59 -11.65 -4.71
C THR A 276 -8.07 -12.19 -3.37
N ALA A 277 -8.82 -11.96 -2.28
CA ALA A 277 -8.55 -12.60 -0.99
C ALA A 277 -8.71 -14.13 -1.06
N GLU A 278 -9.73 -14.64 -1.75
CA GLU A 278 -9.89 -16.09 -1.99
C GLU A 278 -8.78 -16.65 -2.89
N GLU A 279 -8.39 -15.93 -3.95
CA GLU A 279 -7.26 -16.31 -4.78
C GLU A 279 -5.95 -16.39 -3.96
N ALA A 280 -5.71 -15.41 -3.09
CA ALA A 280 -4.57 -15.41 -2.17
C ALA A 280 -4.62 -16.61 -1.23
N HIS A 281 -5.80 -16.93 -0.68
CA HIS A 281 -6.01 -18.10 0.18
C HIS A 281 -5.60 -19.40 -0.53
N LEU A 282 -6.07 -19.60 -1.77
CA LEU A 282 -5.75 -20.80 -2.57
C LEU A 282 -4.25 -20.88 -2.90
N MET A 283 -3.62 -19.77 -3.28
CA MET A 283 -2.19 -19.70 -3.55
C MET A 283 -1.36 -20.03 -2.30
N LEU A 284 -1.70 -19.45 -1.15
CA LEU A 284 -0.99 -19.66 0.11
C LEU A 284 -1.18 -21.09 0.63
N THR A 285 -2.38 -21.65 0.51
CA THR A 285 -2.68 -23.04 0.85
C THR A 285 -1.83 -24.01 0.00
N ARG A 286 -1.69 -23.72 -1.30
CA ARG A 286 -0.80 -24.49 -2.17
C ARG A 286 0.67 -24.32 -1.78
N ALA A 287 1.10 -23.10 -1.46
CA ALA A 287 2.47 -22.82 -1.05
C ALA A 287 2.87 -23.61 0.22
N VAL A 288 2.04 -23.62 1.27
CA VAL A 288 2.33 -24.38 2.50
C VAL A 288 2.27 -25.90 2.30
N THR A 289 1.54 -26.37 1.28
CA THR A 289 1.52 -27.79 0.89
C THR A 289 2.81 -28.18 0.17
N LEU A 290 3.31 -27.32 -0.72
CA LEU A 290 4.55 -27.53 -1.47
C LEU A 290 5.80 -27.38 -0.60
N ASP A 291 5.77 -26.46 0.36
CA ASP A 291 6.84 -26.25 1.33
C ASP A 291 6.29 -26.05 2.76
N PRO A 292 6.17 -27.14 3.54
CA PRO A 292 5.68 -27.08 4.90
C PRO A 292 6.56 -26.30 5.89
N HIS A 293 7.77 -25.91 5.50
CA HIS A 293 8.71 -25.14 6.32
C HIS A 293 8.87 -23.69 5.83
N TYR A 294 7.94 -23.20 4.99
CA TYR A 294 7.96 -21.81 4.53
C TYR A 294 7.15 -20.89 5.48
N ALA A 295 7.82 -20.32 6.49
CA ALA A 295 7.18 -19.51 7.54
C ALA A 295 6.31 -18.37 6.99
N GLU A 296 6.80 -17.65 5.98
CA GLU A 296 6.09 -16.51 5.42
C GLU A 296 4.74 -16.90 4.77
N ALA A 297 4.64 -18.07 4.14
CA ALA A 297 3.37 -18.54 3.59
C ALA A 297 2.34 -18.79 4.71
N TYR A 298 2.77 -19.34 5.86
CA TYR A 298 1.90 -19.49 7.04
C TYR A 298 1.49 -18.14 7.63
N ARG A 299 2.42 -17.17 7.68
CA ARG A 299 2.14 -15.80 8.14
C ARG A 299 1.03 -15.15 7.31
N TRP A 300 1.16 -15.16 5.99
CA TRP A 300 0.17 -14.52 5.12
C TRP A 300 -1.16 -15.29 5.08
N LEU A 301 -1.12 -16.61 5.21
CA LEU A 301 -2.35 -17.41 5.34
C LEU A 301 -3.09 -17.07 6.64
N ALA A 302 -2.36 -16.87 7.75
CA ALA A 302 -2.92 -16.40 9.01
C ALA A 302 -3.59 -15.03 8.84
N MET A 303 -2.90 -14.07 8.23
CA MET A 303 -3.45 -12.74 7.97
C MET A 303 -4.67 -12.77 7.03
N ASN A 304 -4.67 -13.64 6.02
CA ASN A 304 -5.81 -13.81 5.13
C ASN A 304 -7.06 -14.31 5.88
N HIS A 305 -6.90 -15.33 6.74
CA HIS A 305 -7.99 -15.79 7.62
C HIS A 305 -8.45 -14.71 8.61
N TRP A 306 -7.51 -13.98 9.20
CA TRP A 306 -7.79 -12.85 10.09
C TRP A 306 -8.61 -11.76 9.40
N MET A 307 -8.19 -11.33 8.21
CA MET A 307 -8.91 -10.34 7.43
C MET A 307 -10.29 -10.83 7.00
N GLY A 308 -10.43 -12.11 6.62
CA GLY A 308 -11.73 -12.71 6.33
C GLY A 308 -12.69 -12.59 7.52
N TRP A 309 -12.20 -12.84 8.74
CA TRP A 309 -12.98 -12.64 9.96
C TRP A 309 -13.38 -11.18 10.16
N VAL A 310 -12.42 -10.23 10.09
CA VAL A 310 -12.68 -8.78 10.25
C VAL A 310 -13.72 -8.26 9.24
N HIS A 311 -13.63 -8.67 7.97
CA HIS A 311 -14.53 -8.18 6.91
C HIS A 311 -15.90 -8.88 6.89
N SER A 312 -16.02 -10.08 7.45
CA SER A 312 -17.29 -10.83 7.46
C SER A 312 -18.35 -10.27 8.43
N GLY A 313 -17.95 -9.38 9.36
CA GLY A 313 -18.88 -8.68 10.26
C GLY A 313 -19.68 -9.61 11.20
N GLY A 314 -19.22 -10.84 11.45
CA GLY A 314 -19.92 -11.83 12.26
C GLY A 314 -19.05 -13.00 12.74
N PRO A 315 -19.55 -13.86 13.65
CA PRO A 315 -18.74 -14.82 14.40
C PRO A 315 -18.46 -16.07 13.57
N THR A 316 -17.43 -16.01 12.73
CA THR A 316 -16.70 -17.22 12.34
C THR A 316 -15.52 -17.41 13.29
N GLU A 317 -15.80 -17.73 14.56
CA GLU A 317 -14.76 -18.05 15.58
C GLU A 317 -13.74 -19.06 15.03
N SER A 318 -14.20 -20.00 14.19
CA SER A 318 -13.36 -20.95 13.45
C SER A 318 -12.22 -20.32 12.65
N ASN A 319 -12.44 -19.17 11.99
CA ASN A 319 -11.39 -18.52 11.19
C ASN A 319 -10.33 -17.83 12.07
N ARG A 320 -10.74 -17.37 13.25
CA ARG A 320 -9.88 -16.67 14.20
C ARG A 320 -8.92 -17.64 14.89
N ASP A 321 -9.42 -18.78 15.33
CA ASP A 321 -8.58 -19.86 15.90
C ASP A 321 -7.59 -20.40 14.87
N VAL A 322 -8.05 -20.61 13.63
CA VAL A 322 -7.19 -21.05 12.52
C VAL A 322 -6.09 -20.02 12.24
N ALA A 323 -6.42 -18.73 12.20
CA ALA A 323 -5.44 -17.66 12.01
C ALA A 323 -4.35 -17.71 13.10
N LEU A 324 -4.75 -17.83 14.38
CA LEU A 324 -3.79 -17.90 15.48
C LEU A 324 -2.89 -19.14 15.40
N GLN A 325 -3.45 -20.31 15.07
CA GLN A 325 -2.68 -21.55 14.91
C GLN A 325 -1.65 -21.42 13.77
N LEU A 326 -2.04 -20.83 12.64
CA LEU A 326 -1.15 -20.57 11.51
C LEU A 326 -0.03 -19.57 11.89
N ALA A 327 -0.36 -18.49 12.59
CA ALA A 327 0.62 -17.51 13.06
C ALA A 327 1.62 -18.12 14.05
N ARG A 328 1.16 -18.94 15.01
CA ARG A 328 2.05 -19.69 15.91
C ARG A 328 2.96 -20.64 15.14
N LYS A 329 2.43 -21.35 14.15
CA LYS A 329 3.21 -22.24 13.30
C LYS A 329 4.28 -21.48 12.49
N ALA A 330 3.96 -20.30 11.97
CA ALA A 330 4.92 -19.45 11.28
C ALA A 330 6.13 -19.11 12.17
N VAL A 331 5.89 -18.69 13.42
CA VAL A 331 6.96 -18.37 14.39
C VAL A 331 7.75 -19.61 14.84
N VAL A 332 7.12 -20.79 14.91
CA VAL A 332 7.83 -22.05 15.18
C VAL A 332 8.77 -22.42 14.04
N ILE A 333 8.35 -22.20 12.79
CA ILE A 333 9.14 -22.50 11.59
C ILE A 333 10.31 -21.51 11.43
N ASP A 334 10.06 -20.21 11.66
CA ASP A 334 11.09 -19.18 11.67
C ASP A 334 10.92 -18.22 12.86
N PRO A 335 11.63 -18.46 13.98
CA PRO A 335 11.58 -17.56 15.12
C PRO A 335 12.34 -16.25 14.89
N ASN A 336 13.07 -16.08 13.79
CA ASN A 336 13.84 -14.88 13.49
C ASN A 336 13.18 -13.98 12.45
N ASP A 337 11.95 -14.30 12.03
CA ASP A 337 11.14 -13.49 11.12
C ASP A 337 10.28 -12.49 11.92
N ALA A 338 10.62 -11.20 11.82
CA ALA A 338 9.89 -10.12 12.49
C ALA A 338 8.43 -10.03 12.01
N GLY A 339 8.19 -10.28 10.72
CA GLY A 339 6.87 -10.38 10.10
C GLY A 339 5.96 -11.39 10.81
N CYS A 340 6.47 -12.59 11.04
CA CYS A 340 5.73 -13.67 11.70
C CYS A 340 5.41 -13.31 13.15
N ARG A 341 6.34 -12.62 13.82
CA ARG A 341 6.15 -12.22 15.21
C ARG A 341 5.12 -11.12 15.39
N TRP A 342 5.11 -10.06 14.58
CA TRP A 342 4.11 -9.01 14.73
C TRP A 342 2.71 -9.50 14.38
N VAL A 343 2.57 -10.37 13.37
CA VAL A 343 1.28 -11.01 13.05
C VAL A 343 0.78 -11.85 14.23
N LEU A 344 1.65 -12.68 14.81
CA LEU A 344 1.30 -13.43 16.01
C LEU A 344 0.92 -12.50 17.17
N ALA A 345 1.70 -11.45 17.41
CA ALA A 345 1.44 -10.47 18.46
C ALA A 345 0.08 -9.79 18.31
N TYR A 346 -0.27 -9.39 17.08
CA TYR A 346 -1.54 -8.73 16.78
C TYR A 346 -2.73 -9.67 17.05
N LEU A 347 -2.66 -10.92 16.57
CA LEU A 347 -3.72 -11.92 16.82
C LEU A 347 -3.85 -12.25 18.32
N LEU A 348 -2.73 -12.39 19.04
CA LEU A 348 -2.73 -12.60 20.50
C LEU A 348 -3.36 -11.43 21.26
N ALA A 349 -3.17 -10.20 20.80
CA ALA A 349 -3.79 -9.04 21.43
C ALA A 349 -5.31 -9.12 21.33
N TYR A 350 -5.85 -9.54 20.17
CA TYR A 350 -7.29 -9.80 20.03
C TYR A 350 -7.77 -10.98 20.89
N GLU A 351 -6.97 -12.04 21.05
CA GLU A 351 -7.20 -13.10 22.05
C GLU A 351 -7.11 -12.64 23.50
N ARG A 352 -6.73 -11.39 23.73
CA ARG A 352 -6.49 -10.81 25.06
C ARG A 352 -5.36 -11.50 25.82
N ASP A 353 -4.48 -12.24 25.13
CA ASP A 353 -3.22 -12.75 25.67
C ASP A 353 -2.16 -11.64 25.59
N PHE A 354 -2.40 -10.60 26.38
CA PHE A 354 -1.69 -9.33 26.30
C PHE A 354 -0.20 -9.41 26.64
N ALA A 355 0.16 -10.28 27.60
CA ALA A 355 1.54 -10.43 28.01
C ALA A 355 2.38 -11.07 26.89
N GLU A 356 1.86 -12.12 26.25
CA GLU A 356 2.53 -12.76 25.12
C GLU A 356 2.52 -11.84 23.89
N ALA A 357 1.43 -11.12 23.62
CA ALA A 357 1.37 -10.15 22.54
C ALA A 357 2.47 -9.08 22.67
N ASP A 358 2.63 -8.47 23.85
CA ASP A 358 3.64 -7.45 24.10
C ASP A 358 5.06 -8.03 23.95
N ALA A 359 5.29 -9.27 24.39
CA ALA A 359 6.58 -9.96 24.21
C ALA A 359 6.90 -10.23 22.72
N GLN A 360 5.91 -10.64 21.93
CA GLN A 360 6.09 -10.89 20.50
C GLN A 360 6.34 -9.60 19.71
N PHE A 361 5.64 -8.50 20.03
CA PHE A 361 5.93 -7.18 19.45
C PHE A 361 7.34 -6.70 19.79
N ALA A 362 7.75 -6.81 21.06
CA ALA A 362 9.09 -6.42 21.48
C ALA A 362 10.17 -7.21 20.70
N LYS A 363 9.95 -8.51 20.51
CA LYS A 363 10.87 -9.35 19.75
C LYS A 363 10.87 -9.05 18.25
N ALA A 364 9.72 -8.70 17.67
CA ALA A 364 9.64 -8.26 16.27
C ALA A 364 10.50 -7.01 16.04
N ILE A 365 10.42 -6.01 16.92
CA ILE A 365 11.23 -4.78 16.85
C ILE A 365 12.72 -5.06 17.06
N GLU A 366 13.07 -5.99 17.96
CA GLU A 366 14.46 -6.40 18.17
C GLU A 366 15.07 -7.04 16.92
N LEU A 367 14.29 -7.87 16.22
CA LEU A 367 14.73 -8.57 14.99
C LEU A 367 14.79 -7.64 13.79
N ASP A 368 13.82 -6.72 13.66
CA ASP A 368 13.73 -5.78 12.56
C ASP A 368 13.28 -4.38 13.06
N PRO A 369 14.23 -3.46 13.30
CA PRO A 369 13.92 -2.11 13.74
C PRO A 369 13.33 -1.21 12.62
N ASN A 370 13.27 -1.70 11.38
CA ASN A 370 12.75 -1.00 10.21
C ASN A 370 11.45 -1.63 9.65
N GLU A 371 10.90 -2.68 10.28
CA GLU A 371 9.63 -3.30 9.88
C GLU A 371 8.45 -2.37 10.15
N ALA A 372 8.00 -1.66 9.12
CA ALA A 372 7.00 -0.60 9.22
C ALA A 372 5.63 -1.12 9.66
N ASP A 373 5.24 -2.32 9.20
CA ASP A 373 3.96 -2.94 9.54
C ASP A 373 3.88 -3.23 11.06
N THR A 374 5.01 -3.61 11.68
CA THR A 374 5.09 -3.82 13.13
C THR A 374 4.74 -2.55 13.91
N PHE A 375 5.27 -1.39 13.50
CA PHE A 375 4.99 -0.12 14.18
C PHE A 375 3.56 0.37 13.95
N ALA A 376 2.97 0.15 12.77
CA ALA A 376 1.58 0.50 12.51
C ALA A 376 0.61 -0.38 13.32
N ALA A 377 0.85 -1.69 13.39
CA ALA A 377 0.08 -2.60 14.24
C ALA A 377 0.27 -2.30 15.74
N LEU A 378 1.50 -1.98 16.17
CA LEU A 378 1.77 -1.61 17.55
C LEU A 378 1.11 -0.29 17.95
N SER A 379 1.00 0.68 17.03
CA SER A 379 0.24 1.91 17.25
C SER A 379 -1.20 1.61 17.66
N ASP A 380 -1.89 0.76 16.90
CA ASP A 380 -3.27 0.35 17.16
C ASP A 380 -3.40 -0.29 18.56
N ILE A 381 -2.65 -1.36 18.83
CA ILE A 381 -2.72 -2.08 20.11
C ILE A 381 -2.31 -1.19 21.30
N THR A 382 -1.34 -0.30 21.13
CA THR A 382 -0.87 0.60 22.19
C THR A 382 -1.89 1.69 22.52
N VAL A 383 -2.60 2.22 21.51
CA VAL A 383 -3.74 3.13 21.71
C VAL A 383 -4.86 2.43 22.48
N LEU A 384 -5.23 1.21 22.09
CA LEU A 384 -6.27 0.42 22.77
C LEU A 384 -5.89 0.03 24.21
N ALA A 385 -4.58 0.01 24.51
CA ALA A 385 -4.06 -0.13 25.87
C ALA A 385 -4.04 1.18 26.69
N GLY A 386 -4.50 2.30 26.13
CA GLY A 386 -4.56 3.62 26.78
C GLY A 386 -3.26 4.43 26.73
N ARG A 387 -2.21 3.91 26.08
CA ARG A 387 -0.91 4.61 25.92
C ARG A 387 -0.90 5.45 24.64
N ILE A 388 -1.79 6.44 24.58
CA ILE A 388 -2.14 7.15 23.35
C ILE A 388 -0.95 7.87 22.68
N ASP A 389 -0.15 8.61 23.46
CA ASP A 389 1.00 9.35 22.92
C ASP A 389 2.06 8.41 22.32
N GLU A 390 2.31 7.29 23.00
CA GLU A 390 3.23 6.24 22.52
C GLU A 390 2.70 5.62 21.21
N GLY A 391 1.39 5.38 21.12
CA GLY A 391 0.74 4.93 19.89
C GLY A 391 0.95 5.90 18.72
N LEU A 392 0.78 7.21 18.94
CA LEU A 392 1.06 8.22 17.92
C LEU A 392 2.53 8.24 17.50
N GLU A 393 3.47 8.00 18.41
CA GLU A 393 4.89 7.88 18.09
C GLU A 393 5.17 6.66 17.22
N HIS A 394 4.58 5.51 17.53
CA HIS A 394 4.66 4.31 16.70
C HIS A 394 4.08 4.56 15.30
N ALA A 395 2.92 5.21 15.19
CA ALA A 395 2.36 5.60 13.89
C ALA A 395 3.31 6.50 13.10
N ARG A 396 3.84 7.56 13.71
CA ARG A 396 4.82 8.45 13.05
C ARG A 396 6.05 7.71 12.55
N LYS A 397 6.56 6.75 13.33
CA LYS A 397 7.68 5.91 12.93
C LYS A 397 7.32 5.00 11.76
N ALA A 398 6.13 4.38 11.77
CA ALA A 398 5.64 3.57 10.66
C ALA A 398 5.57 4.38 9.35
N PHE A 399 5.01 5.59 9.39
CA PHE A 399 4.98 6.51 8.25
C PHE A 399 6.36 6.99 7.80
N ARG A 400 7.32 7.10 8.72
CA ARG A 400 8.69 7.48 8.37
C ARG A 400 9.41 6.36 7.61
N LEU A 401 9.20 5.12 8.02
CA LEU A 401 9.72 3.91 7.37
C LEU A 401 8.99 3.59 6.06
N ASN A 402 7.69 3.93 5.97
CA ASN A 402 6.84 3.71 4.82
C ASN A 402 6.08 5.00 4.42
N PRO A 403 6.75 5.98 3.75
CA PRO A 403 6.13 7.25 3.34
C PRO A 403 4.88 7.14 2.43
N PHE A 404 4.75 6.07 1.64
CA PHE A 404 3.58 5.77 0.82
C PHE A 404 3.02 4.40 1.21
N PRO A 405 2.40 4.30 2.40
CA PRO A 405 1.92 3.03 2.93
C PRO A 405 0.57 2.63 2.33
N ALA A 406 0.14 1.41 2.66
CA ALA A 406 -1.21 0.95 2.36
C ALA A 406 -2.26 1.70 3.22
N SER A 407 -3.52 1.60 2.82
CA SER A 407 -4.66 2.32 3.43
C SER A 407 -4.80 2.09 4.95
N TRP A 408 -4.50 0.88 5.44
CA TRP A 408 -4.66 0.53 6.85
C TRP A 408 -3.73 1.29 7.81
N TYR A 409 -2.61 1.85 7.34
CA TYR A 409 -1.74 2.71 8.16
C TYR A 409 -2.44 4.01 8.56
N TYR A 410 -3.21 4.57 7.63
CA TYR A 410 -3.99 5.78 7.86
C TYR A 410 -5.18 5.51 8.78
N LEU A 411 -5.74 4.29 8.76
CA LEU A 411 -6.73 3.85 9.76
C LEU A 411 -6.12 3.89 11.16
N ALA A 412 -4.95 3.26 11.36
CA ALA A 412 -4.25 3.25 12.64
C ALA A 412 -3.89 4.67 13.12
N LEU A 413 -3.40 5.53 12.22
CA LEU A 413 -3.10 6.93 12.53
C LEU A 413 -4.37 7.72 12.90
N GLY A 414 -5.45 7.58 12.13
CA GLY A 414 -6.71 8.27 12.39
C GLY A 414 -7.35 7.83 13.72
N GLN A 415 -7.26 6.54 14.06
CA GLN A 415 -7.67 6.03 15.36
C GLN A 415 -6.83 6.62 16.50
N ALA A 416 -5.49 6.67 16.34
CA ALA A 416 -4.59 7.26 17.31
C ALA A 416 -4.85 8.76 17.50
N GLN A 417 -5.08 9.50 16.41
CA GLN A 417 -5.43 10.92 16.44
C GLN A 417 -6.78 11.16 17.13
N TYR A 418 -7.79 10.32 16.84
CA TYR A 418 -9.08 10.38 17.53
C TYR A 418 -8.90 10.18 19.04
N ALA A 419 -8.18 9.13 19.45
CA ALA A 419 -7.94 8.82 20.86
C ALA A 419 -7.19 9.97 21.57
N ALA A 420 -6.28 10.64 20.87
CA ALA A 420 -5.55 11.81 21.37
C ALA A 420 -6.39 13.10 21.42
N GLY A 421 -7.65 13.07 20.99
CA GLY A 421 -8.49 14.26 20.86
C GLY A 421 -8.09 15.19 19.71
N GLN A 422 -7.22 14.75 18.81
CA GLN A 422 -6.75 15.49 17.64
C GLN A 422 -7.74 15.32 16.47
N TYR A 423 -9.01 15.70 16.70
CA TYR A 423 -10.10 15.35 15.80
C TYR A 423 -9.96 15.98 14.40
N GLU A 424 -9.47 17.22 14.28
CA GLU A 424 -9.21 17.83 12.97
C GLU A 424 -8.16 17.05 12.17
N ALA A 425 -7.08 16.61 12.83
CA ALA A 425 -6.04 15.81 12.19
C ALA A 425 -6.57 14.41 11.79
N ALA A 426 -7.43 13.81 12.63
CA ALA A 426 -8.13 12.57 12.31
C ALA A 426 -9.02 12.75 11.07
N VAL A 427 -9.79 13.83 10.98
CA VAL A 427 -10.63 14.14 9.80
C VAL A 427 -9.78 14.30 8.54
N GLU A 428 -8.65 15.04 8.60
CA GLU A 428 -7.75 15.21 7.46
C GLU A 428 -7.18 13.87 6.99
N THR A 429 -6.73 13.04 7.94
CA THR A 429 -6.14 11.73 7.66
C THR A 429 -7.16 10.78 7.05
N LEU A 430 -8.36 10.70 7.63
CA LEU A 430 -9.36 9.69 7.29
C LEU A 430 -10.17 10.05 6.02
N ARG A 431 -10.18 11.33 5.61
CA ARG A 431 -10.78 11.78 4.34
C ARG A 431 -9.92 11.53 3.11
N ARG A 432 -8.67 11.07 3.29
CA ARG A 432 -7.81 10.70 2.17
C ARG A 432 -8.44 9.58 1.33
N ASP A 433 -8.24 9.62 0.02
CA ASP A 433 -8.82 8.65 -0.91
C ASP A 433 -8.46 7.21 -0.55
N GLU A 434 -7.23 7.00 -0.05
CA GLU A 434 -6.72 5.72 0.41
C GLU A 434 -7.57 5.11 1.53
N THR A 435 -8.13 5.92 2.42
CA THR A 435 -8.96 5.45 3.54
C THR A 435 -10.44 5.66 3.38
N TYR A 436 -10.86 6.61 2.56
CA TYR A 436 -12.23 7.12 2.56
C TYR A 436 -13.27 6.04 2.26
N ARG A 437 -12.91 4.96 1.54
CA ARG A 437 -13.84 3.86 1.20
C ARG A 437 -13.69 2.61 2.09
N THR A 438 -12.98 2.71 3.20
CA THR A 438 -12.69 1.58 4.09
C THR A 438 -13.54 1.63 5.36
N SER A 439 -13.33 0.66 6.25
CA SER A 439 -13.96 0.63 7.59
C SER A 439 -13.57 1.82 8.49
N SER A 440 -12.64 2.67 8.05
CA SER A 440 -12.18 3.89 8.71
C SER A 440 -13.24 4.97 8.91
N ARG A 441 -14.35 4.91 8.14
CA ARG A 441 -15.45 5.89 8.23
C ARG A 441 -16.05 6.01 9.63
N ARG A 442 -16.03 4.94 10.43
CA ARG A 442 -16.50 5.00 11.83
C ARG A 442 -15.71 6.00 12.67
N PHE A 443 -14.39 6.06 12.49
CA PHE A 443 -13.52 7.01 13.20
C PHE A 443 -13.68 8.42 12.62
N LEU A 444 -13.92 8.55 11.31
CA LEU A 444 -14.19 9.84 10.67
C LEU A 444 -15.49 10.44 11.20
N ALA A 445 -16.57 9.65 11.22
CA ALA A 445 -17.86 10.07 11.75
C ALA A 445 -17.77 10.46 13.23
N ALA A 446 -17.07 9.65 14.05
CA ALA A 446 -16.80 9.97 15.45
C ALA A 446 -16.03 11.29 15.62
N SER A 447 -14.98 11.50 14.83
CA SER A 447 -14.16 12.72 14.87
C SER A 447 -14.98 13.96 14.50
N LEU A 448 -15.78 13.88 13.43
CA LEU A 448 -16.70 14.95 13.01
C LEU A 448 -17.73 15.25 14.11
N ALA A 449 -18.25 14.21 14.77
CA ALA A 449 -19.21 14.36 15.84
C ALA A 449 -18.60 15.03 17.09
N GLN A 450 -17.37 14.68 17.47
CA GLN A 450 -16.65 15.34 18.56
C GLN A 450 -16.36 16.82 18.27
N LEU A 451 -16.20 17.19 16.99
CA LEU A 451 -16.08 18.58 16.53
C LEU A 451 -17.42 19.34 16.45
N GLY A 452 -18.55 18.69 16.74
CA GLY A 452 -19.88 19.28 16.60
C GLY A 452 -20.35 19.40 15.14
N ARG A 453 -19.64 18.82 14.17
CA ARG A 453 -20.00 18.79 12.74
C ARG A 453 -20.99 17.65 12.48
N LEU A 454 -22.15 17.73 13.15
CA LEU A 454 -23.09 16.60 13.27
C LEU A 454 -23.72 16.18 11.93
N ASP A 455 -23.99 17.11 11.02
CA ASP A 455 -24.56 16.78 9.71
C ASP A 455 -23.58 15.99 8.85
N GLU A 456 -22.30 16.38 8.86
CA GLU A 456 -21.24 15.63 8.18
C GLU A 456 -21.01 14.27 8.85
N ALA A 457 -21.03 14.20 10.18
CA ALA A 457 -20.91 12.94 10.92
C ALA A 457 -22.03 11.95 10.55
N ARG A 458 -23.28 12.41 10.45
CA ARG A 458 -24.43 11.59 10.04
C ARG A 458 -24.27 11.05 8.63
N ALA A 459 -23.85 11.88 7.69
CA ALA A 459 -23.61 11.46 6.31
C ALA A 459 -22.54 10.34 6.24
N GLU A 460 -21.46 10.47 7.01
CA GLU A 460 -20.41 9.44 7.07
C GLU A 460 -20.90 8.16 7.77
N THR A 461 -21.72 8.28 8.82
CA THR A 461 -22.38 7.14 9.48
C THR A 461 -23.28 6.38 8.53
N GLU A 462 -24.13 7.07 7.76
CA GLU A 462 -25.02 6.44 6.77
C GLU A 462 -24.21 5.66 5.73
N LEU A 463 -23.16 6.27 5.18
CA LEU A 463 -22.28 5.61 4.21
C LEU A 463 -21.54 4.40 4.81
N PHE A 464 -21.11 4.49 6.07
CA PHE A 464 -20.48 3.37 6.77
C PHE A 464 -21.45 2.20 6.96
N LEU A 465 -22.70 2.48 7.36
CA LEU A 465 -23.72 1.46 7.62
C LEU A 465 -24.25 0.79 6.34
N VAL A 466 -24.18 1.45 5.18
CA VAL A 466 -24.46 0.81 3.88
C VAL A 466 -23.53 -0.38 3.64
N ALA A 467 -22.24 -0.25 3.98
CA ALA A 467 -21.27 -1.33 3.85
C ALA A 467 -21.24 -2.28 5.06
N ASN A 468 -21.73 -1.82 6.22
CA ASN A 468 -21.65 -2.56 7.49
C ASN A 468 -23.03 -2.59 8.19
N PRO A 469 -24.08 -3.20 7.59
CA PRO A 469 -25.44 -3.11 8.10
C PRO A 469 -25.63 -3.79 9.47
N GLY A 470 -24.74 -4.71 9.85
CA GLY A 470 -24.76 -5.40 11.15
C GLY A 470 -23.94 -4.72 12.24
N PHE A 471 -23.34 -3.55 11.99
CA PHE A 471 -22.48 -2.88 12.97
C PHE A 471 -23.27 -2.44 14.21
N SER A 472 -22.71 -2.72 15.40
CA SER A 472 -23.16 -2.13 16.66
C SER A 472 -21.95 -1.73 17.51
N THR A 473 -22.10 -0.60 18.21
CA THR A 473 -21.06 -0.08 19.11
C THR A 473 -20.75 -1.07 20.23
N ARG A 474 -21.76 -1.76 20.75
CA ARG A 474 -21.64 -2.80 21.78
C ARG A 474 -20.83 -4.00 21.30
N HIS A 475 -21.12 -4.51 20.10
CA HIS A 475 -20.36 -5.65 19.56
C HIS A 475 -18.90 -5.24 19.31
N TRP A 476 -18.69 -4.08 18.71
CA TRP A 476 -17.35 -3.53 18.49
C TRP A 476 -16.55 -3.40 19.80
N ALA A 477 -17.15 -2.78 20.82
CA ALA A 477 -16.55 -2.61 22.15
C ALA A 477 -16.20 -3.95 22.83
N ALA A 478 -16.99 -5.00 22.58
CA ALA A 478 -16.72 -6.34 23.11
C ALA A 478 -15.60 -7.07 22.35
N THR A 479 -15.44 -6.77 21.06
CA THR A 479 -14.51 -7.46 20.16
C THR A 479 -13.10 -6.84 20.17
N GLU A 480 -12.99 -5.51 20.25
CA GLU A 480 -11.69 -4.83 20.25
C GLU A 480 -10.88 -5.11 21.53
N PRO A 481 -9.54 -5.20 21.45
CA PRO A 481 -8.66 -5.58 22.54
C PRO A 481 -8.35 -4.43 23.52
N PHE A 482 -9.36 -3.70 23.96
CA PHE A 482 -9.20 -2.61 24.93
C PHE A 482 -8.64 -3.12 26.27
N ARG A 483 -7.63 -2.42 26.78
CA ARG A 483 -7.11 -2.61 28.16
C ARG A 483 -7.41 -1.42 29.07
N ASP A 484 -7.77 -0.28 28.49
CA ASP A 484 -8.12 0.95 29.22
C ASP A 484 -9.58 1.34 29.01
N ALA A 485 -10.33 1.39 30.11
CA ALA A 485 -11.76 1.69 30.09
C ALA A 485 -12.06 3.15 29.67
N ARG A 486 -11.19 4.10 30.01
CA ARG A 486 -11.39 5.51 29.65
C ARG A 486 -11.28 5.72 28.15
N THR A 487 -10.30 5.08 27.54
CA THR A 487 -10.12 5.08 26.08
C THR A 487 -11.33 4.44 25.41
N LEU A 488 -11.79 3.28 25.90
CA LEU A 488 -13.01 2.65 25.38
C LEU A 488 -14.24 3.58 25.48
N ASP A 489 -14.48 4.19 26.65
CA ASP A 489 -15.60 5.10 26.88
C ASP A 489 -15.56 6.31 25.93
N HIS A 490 -14.36 6.82 25.62
CA HIS A 490 -14.17 7.92 24.68
C HIS A 490 -14.54 7.53 23.23
N PHE A 491 -14.20 6.33 22.77
CA PHE A 491 -14.65 5.84 21.46
C PHE A 491 -16.16 5.62 21.42
N VAL A 492 -16.72 4.97 22.46
CA VAL A 492 -18.17 4.71 22.56
C VAL A 492 -18.97 6.02 22.58
N ASP A 493 -18.49 7.05 23.28
CA ASP A 493 -19.09 8.38 23.27
C ASP A 493 -19.10 9.00 21.86
N GLY A 494 -17.98 8.96 21.14
CA GLY A 494 -17.90 9.46 19.77
C GLY A 494 -18.84 8.74 18.81
N TYR A 495 -18.91 7.42 18.89
CA TYR A 495 -19.82 6.62 18.06
C TYR A 495 -21.28 6.94 18.37
N ARG A 496 -21.64 7.08 19.65
CA ARG A 496 -22.98 7.51 20.05
C ARG A 496 -23.32 8.90 19.51
N LYS A 497 -22.38 9.86 19.61
CA LYS A 497 -22.56 11.23 19.07
C LYS A 497 -22.70 11.24 17.55
N ALA A 498 -21.99 10.37 16.85
CA ALA A 498 -22.06 10.21 15.39
C ALA A 498 -23.35 9.51 14.92
N GLY A 499 -24.17 8.99 15.83
CA GLY A 499 -25.40 8.28 15.52
C GLY A 499 -25.19 6.82 15.10
N LEU A 500 -24.04 6.21 15.42
CA LEU A 500 -23.83 4.78 15.19
C LEU A 500 -24.73 3.96 16.13
N PRO A 501 -25.26 2.79 15.68
CA PRO A 501 -26.10 1.94 16.49
C PRO A 501 -25.42 1.51 17.80
N ALA A 502 -26.19 1.45 18.88
CA ALA A 502 -25.72 1.10 20.21
C ALA A 502 -25.24 -0.36 20.30
#